data_AF-A0A5D0SS17-F1
#
_entry.id   AF-A0A5D0SS17-F1
#
_cell.length_a   1.000
_cell.length_b   1.000
_cell.length_c   1.000
_cell.angle_alpha   90.00
_cell.angle_beta   90.00
_cell.angle_gamma   90.00
#
_symmetry.space_group_name_H-M   'P 1'
#
loop_
_entity.id
_entity.type
_entity.pdbx_description
1 polymer ?
#
loop_
_entity_poly.entity_id
_entity_poly.type
_entity_poly.pdbx_seq_one_letter_code
_entity_poly.pdbx_strand_id
1 'polypeptide(L)'
;MTLLPAVRSRDEADLYLELHPCPRCGAMEAAWDEAPAAQGTRPAYRYSGRCADCGDQREFLFALPEGQPAPAAPGPHPTNRFGGPQPSALLDPGEWLLVADWC
;
A
#
# COMPACT_ATOMS: atom_id res chain seq x y z
N MET A 1 -9.93 -11.40 15.30
CA MET A 1 -9.25 -11.68 14.02
C MET A 1 -9.27 -10.40 13.21
N THR A 2 -8.21 -9.59 13.28
CA THR A 2 -8.15 -8.31 12.54
C THR A 2 -7.98 -8.63 11.06
N LEU A 3 -8.98 -8.31 10.25
CA LEU A 3 -8.88 -8.45 8.79
C LEU A 3 -7.91 -7.39 8.30
N LEU A 4 -6.87 -7.79 7.56
CA LEU A 4 -6.01 -6.82 6.89
C LEU A 4 -6.74 -6.18 5.71
N PRO A 5 -6.47 -4.90 5.44
CA PRO A 5 -7.02 -4.23 4.28
C PRO A 5 -6.47 -4.89 3.01
N ALA A 6 -7.37 -5.13 2.04
CA ALA A 6 -7.03 -5.77 0.77
C ALA A 6 -6.56 -4.70 -0.22
N VAL A 7 -5.33 -4.85 -0.72
CA VAL A 7 -4.75 -3.94 -1.71
C VAL A 7 -5.19 -4.33 -3.12
N ARG A 8 -5.69 -3.37 -3.91
CA ARG A 8 -6.20 -3.64 -5.27
C ARG A 8 -5.11 -3.59 -6.32
N SER A 9 -4.10 -2.75 -6.12
CA SER A 9 -2.93 -2.63 -7.01
C SER A 9 -1.66 -2.29 -6.24
N ARG A 10 -0.49 -2.56 -6.83
CA ARG A 10 0.79 -2.15 -6.25
C ARG A 10 0.86 -0.63 -6.07
N ASP A 11 0.43 0.12 -7.07
CA ASP A 11 0.41 1.59 -7.01
C ASP A 11 -0.44 2.10 -5.83
N GLU A 12 -1.55 1.42 -5.48
CA GLU A 12 -2.35 1.77 -4.31
C GLU A 12 -1.61 1.52 -2.98
N ALA A 13 -0.81 0.44 -2.88
CA ALA A 13 0.04 0.24 -1.71
C ALA A 13 1.13 1.32 -1.64
N ASP A 14 1.81 1.61 -2.74
CA ASP A 14 2.86 2.62 -2.79
C ASP A 14 2.31 4.00 -2.38
N LEU A 15 1.15 4.38 -2.91
CA LEU A 15 0.46 5.62 -2.53
C LEU A 15 0.07 5.64 -1.04
N TYR A 16 -0.40 4.52 -0.49
CA TYR A 16 -0.69 4.42 0.94
C TYR A 16 0.58 4.66 1.78
N LEU A 17 1.72 4.08 1.39
CA LEU A 17 3.00 4.29 2.10
C LEU A 17 3.46 5.76 2.02
N GLU A 18 3.23 6.42 0.89
CA GLU A 18 3.54 7.83 0.67
C GLU A 18 2.63 8.79 1.45
N LEU A 19 1.39 8.41 1.74
CA LEU A 19 0.44 9.27 2.47
C LEU A 19 0.54 9.14 3.99
N HIS A 20 1.14 8.06 4.48
CA HIS A 20 1.26 7.79 5.90
C HIS A 20 2.64 8.21 6.41
N PRO A 21 2.79 9.33 7.13
CA PRO A 21 4.09 9.74 7.69
C PRO A 21 4.58 8.78 8.78
N CYS A 22 5.87 8.87 9.10
CA CYS A 22 6.44 8.22 10.26
C CYS A 22 5.72 8.69 11.54
N PRO A 23 5.20 7.77 12.39
CA PRO A 23 4.46 8.16 13.59
C PRO A 23 5.34 8.81 14.67
N ARG A 24 6.68 8.68 14.56
CA ARG A 24 7.64 9.24 15.51
C ARG A 24 8.06 10.66 15.18
N CYS A 25 8.35 10.96 13.92
CA CYS A 25 8.91 12.26 13.52
C CYS A 25 8.11 13.00 12.44
N GLY A 26 7.10 12.36 11.84
CA GLY A 26 6.30 12.97 10.78
C GLY A 26 6.92 12.93 9.38
N ALA A 27 8.14 12.39 9.22
CA ALA A 27 8.78 12.30 7.92
C ALA A 27 8.06 11.32 6.99
N MET A 28 7.91 11.69 5.71
CA MET A 28 7.24 10.87 4.70
C MET A 28 8.17 9.75 4.20
N GLU A 29 9.45 10.07 4.03
CA GLU A 29 10.43 9.20 3.37
C GLU A 29 10.82 7.99 4.23
N ALA A 30 10.83 6.82 3.59
CA ALA A 30 11.38 5.59 4.12
C ALA A 30 11.94 4.74 2.98
N ALA A 31 13.01 4.00 3.26
CA ALA A 31 13.50 2.97 2.36
C ALA A 31 12.66 1.70 2.57
N TRP A 32 11.77 1.40 1.62
CA TRP A 32 10.85 0.26 1.70
C TRP A 32 11.40 -0.98 0.99
N ASP A 33 11.35 -2.10 1.68
CA ASP A 33 11.52 -3.45 1.14
C ASP A 33 10.17 -4.16 1.07
N GLU A 34 9.83 -4.67 -0.10
CA GLU A 34 8.62 -5.45 -0.34
C GLU A 34 8.94 -6.95 -0.27
N ALA A 35 8.16 -7.71 0.48
CA ALA A 35 8.27 -9.16 0.56
C ALA A 35 6.91 -9.85 0.55
N PRO A 36 6.77 -11.02 -0.11
CA PRO A 36 5.60 -11.88 0.05
C PRO A 36 5.40 -12.27 1.52
N ALA A 37 4.16 -12.26 1.98
CA ALA A 37 3.75 -12.62 3.32
C ALA A 37 2.44 -13.43 3.30
N ALA A 38 2.00 -13.86 4.48
CA ALA A 38 0.71 -14.51 4.66
C ALA A 38 0.09 -14.09 5.99
N GLN A 39 -1.24 -13.92 5.98
CA GLN A 39 -2.03 -13.77 7.19
C GLN A 39 -2.92 -15.01 7.34
N GLY A 40 -2.48 -15.96 8.17
CA GLY A 40 -3.11 -17.28 8.24
C GLY A 40 -2.98 -17.99 6.88
N THR A 41 -4.11 -18.27 6.24
CA THR A 41 -4.16 -18.91 4.92
C THR A 41 -4.25 -17.90 3.76
N ARG A 42 -4.41 -16.60 4.03
CA ARG A 42 -4.56 -15.58 2.99
C ARG A 42 -3.19 -15.02 2.59
N PRO A 43 -2.84 -15.02 1.30
CA PRO A 43 -1.61 -14.37 0.83
C PRO A 43 -1.67 -12.87 1.08
N ALA A 44 -0.51 -12.29 1.39
CA ALA A 44 -0.35 -10.87 1.70
C ALA A 44 1.00 -10.34 1.15
N TYR A 45 1.14 -9.02 1.15
CA TYR A 45 2.40 -8.33 0.96
C TYR A 45 2.81 -7.64 2.27
N ARG A 46 4.09 -7.71 2.58
CA ARG A 46 4.70 -6.95 3.66
C ARG A 46 5.62 -5.90 3.09
N TYR A 47 5.43 -4.67 3.55
CA TYR A 47 6.34 -3.56 3.32
C TYR A 47 7.03 -3.25 4.64
N SER A 48 8.33 -3.46 4.69
CA SER A 48 9.16 -3.13 5.85
C SER A 48 10.18 -2.08 5.46
N GLY A 49 10.34 -1.05 6.28
CA GLY A 49 11.29 0.01 5.99
C GLY A 49 11.77 0.71 7.25
N ARG A 50 12.75 1.60 7.07
CA ARG A 50 13.17 2.53 8.12
C ARG A 50 12.89 3.96 7.67
N CYS A 51 12.38 4.76 8.59
CA CYS A 51 12.23 6.20 8.37
C CYS A 51 13.59 6.82 8.04
N ALA A 52 13.67 7.62 6.98
CA ALA A 52 14.91 8.25 6.55
C ALA A 52 15.49 9.21 7.61
N ASP A 53 14.61 9.86 8.38
CA ASP A 53 15.00 10.90 9.33
C ASP A 53 15.36 10.36 10.72
N CYS A 54 14.47 9.56 11.32
CA CYS A 54 14.64 9.09 12.70
C CYS A 54 15.10 7.62 12.81
N GLY A 55 15.16 6.89 11.70
CA GLY A 55 15.57 5.49 11.67
C GLY A 55 14.55 4.50 12.24
N ASP A 56 13.38 4.97 12.68
CA ASP A 56 12.35 4.12 13.27
C ASP A 56 11.84 3.07 12.28
N GLN A 57 11.60 1.87 12.78
CA GLN A 57 11.15 0.75 11.94
C GLN A 57 9.66 0.89 11.65
N ARG A 58 9.32 0.83 10.36
CA ARG A 58 7.95 0.93 9.87
C ARG A 58 7.60 -0.36 9.14
N GLU A 59 6.41 -0.87 9.40
CA GLU A 59 5.91 -2.08 8.75
C GLU A 59 4.43 -1.94 8.42
N PHE A 60 4.06 -2.37 7.22
CA PHE A 60 2.68 -2.49 6.78
C PHE A 60 2.43 -3.86 6.15
N LEU A 61 1.25 -4.42 6.40
CA LEU A 61 0.82 -5.70 5.83
C LEU A 61 -0.50 -5.49 5.07
N PHE A 62 -0.55 -5.93 3.81
CA PHE A 62 -1.74 -5.82 2.97
C PHE A 62 -2.14 -7.19 2.45
N ALA A 63 -3.43 -7.53 2.56
CA ALA A 63 -3.94 -8.77 2.00
C ALA A 63 -4.09 -8.67 0.48
N LEU A 64 -3.94 -9.78 -0.23
CA LEU A 64 -4.39 -9.85 -1.62
C LEU A 64 -5.92 -9.93 -1.68
N PRO A 65 -6.58 -9.35 -2.69
CA PRO A 65 -8.02 -9.46 -2.87
C PRO A 65 -8.43 -10.91 -3.17
N GLU A 66 -9.55 -11.36 -2.60
CA GLU A 66 -10.04 -12.70 -2.84
C GLU A 66 -10.46 -12.89 -4.31
N GLY A 67 -9.96 -13.94 -4.95
CA GLY A 67 -10.31 -14.28 -6.33
C GLY A 67 -9.61 -13.44 -7.41
N GLN A 68 -8.72 -12.52 -7.05
CA GLN A 68 -7.87 -11.80 -8.00
C GLN A 68 -6.44 -12.34 -7.97
N PRO A 69 -5.78 -12.49 -9.15
CA PRO A 69 -4.36 -12.75 -9.20
C PRO A 69 -3.59 -11.60 -8.55
N ALA A 70 -2.38 -11.89 -8.08
CA ALA A 70 -1.44 -10.87 -7.60
C ALA A 70 -1.36 -9.68 -8.59
N PRO A 71 -1.24 -8.43 -8.11
CA PRO A 71 -1.13 -7.27 -8.98
C PRO A 71 -0.04 -7.50 -10.03
N ALA A 72 -0.41 -7.39 -11.31
CA ALA A 72 0.55 -7.56 -12.40
C ALA A 72 1.64 -6.47 -12.33
N ALA A 73 2.87 -6.81 -12.72
CA ALA A 73 3.92 -5.81 -12.87
C ALA A 73 3.48 -4.73 -13.88
N PRO A 74 3.81 -3.45 -13.65
CA PRO A 74 3.37 -2.37 -14.53
C PRO A 74 3.88 -2.60 -15.96
N GLY A 75 2.95 -2.61 -16.93
CA GLY A 75 3.26 -2.53 -18.36
C GLY A 75 3.59 -1.09 -18.77
N PRO A 76 4.01 -0.84 -20.03
CA PRO A 76 4.49 0.47 -20.48
C PRO A 76 3.43 1.59 -20.42
N HIS A 77 2.15 1.23 -20.38
CA HIS A 77 1.04 2.17 -20.17
C HIS A 77 -0.06 1.49 -19.33
N PRO A 78 0.02 1.52 -17.99
CA PRO A 78 -1.04 0.96 -17.17
C PRO A 78 -2.21 1.97 -17.17
N THR A 79 -3.22 1.74 -18.01
CA THR A 79 -4.45 2.53 -18.01
C THR A 79 -5.25 2.39 -16.70
N ASN A 80 -4.87 1.46 -15.81
CA ASN A 80 -5.50 1.20 -14.52
C ASN A 80 -4.46 1.17 -13.38
N ARG A 81 -3.67 2.24 -13.17
CA ARG A 81 -2.77 2.35 -11.99
C ARG A 81 -3.53 2.20 -10.67
N PHE A 82 -4.66 2.88 -10.57
CA PHE A 82 -5.54 2.88 -9.40
C PHE A 82 -6.92 2.32 -9.75
N GLY A 83 -7.55 1.66 -8.77
CA GLY A 83 -8.93 1.20 -8.88
C GLY A 83 -9.09 -0.31 -9.13
N GLY A 84 -10.34 -0.74 -9.08
CA GLY A 84 -10.78 -2.13 -9.23
C GLY A 84 -12.30 -2.22 -9.09
N PRO A 85 -12.91 -3.40 -9.25
CA PRO A 85 -14.36 -3.57 -9.13
C PRO A 85 -14.88 -3.30 -7.71
N GLN A 86 -14.01 -3.31 -6.70
CA GLN A 86 -14.33 -3.02 -5.31
C GLN A 86 -13.81 -1.64 -4.86
N PRO A 87 -14.46 -1.00 -3.87
CA PRO A 87 -13.94 0.19 -3.19
C PRO A 87 -12.54 -0.04 -2.61
N SER A 88 -11.77 1.04 -2.42
CA SER A 88 -10.50 0.95 -1.70
C SER A 88 -10.74 0.53 -0.25
N ALA A 89 -9.94 -0.43 0.22
CA ALA A 89 -9.86 -0.76 1.64
C ALA A 89 -8.68 -0.09 2.34
N LEU A 90 -7.79 0.57 1.59
CA LEU A 90 -6.57 1.21 2.10
C LEU A 90 -6.77 2.72 2.26
N LEU A 91 -7.32 3.38 1.25
CA LEU A 91 -7.45 4.83 1.19
C LEU A 91 -8.92 5.23 1.32
N ASP A 92 -9.20 6.08 2.30
CA ASP A 92 -10.53 6.66 2.46
C ASP A 92 -10.80 7.79 1.43
N PRO A 93 -12.07 8.20 1.22
CA PRO A 93 -12.39 9.25 0.24
C PRO A 93 -11.67 10.58 0.46
N GLY A 94 -11.37 10.96 1.70
CA GLY A 94 -10.60 12.15 2.03
C GLY A 94 -9.15 12.03 1.60
N GLU A 95 -8.52 10.87 1.79
CA GLU A 95 -7.16 10.62 1.30
C GLU A 95 -7.07 10.66 -0.23
N TRP A 96 -8.09 10.15 -0.92
CA TRP A 96 -8.16 10.30 -2.39
C TRP A 96 -8.24 11.77 -2.83
N LEU A 97 -8.93 12.62 -2.07
CA LEU A 97 -8.99 14.05 -2.38
C LEU A 97 -7.65 14.76 -2.18
N LEU A 98 -6.79 14.29 -1.27
CA LEU A 98 -5.46 14.88 -1.06
C LEU A 98 -4.55 14.74 -2.30
N VAL A 99 -4.79 13.71 -3.11
CA VAL A 99 -3.93 13.36 -4.25
C VAL A 99 -4.62 13.54 -5.60
N ALA A 100 -5.87 14.01 -5.60
CA ALA A 100 -6.67 14.16 -6.81
C ALA A 100 -6.03 15.12 -7.84
N ASP A 101 -5.20 16.06 -7.37
CA ASP A 101 -4.51 17.05 -8.20
C ASP A 101 -3.05 16.67 -8.52
N TRP A 102 -2.58 15.47 -8.11
CA TRP A 102 -1.24 15.00 -8.44
C TRP A 102 -1.18 14.60 -9.91
N CYS A 103 -0.37 15.33 -10.68
CA CYS A 103 -0.27 15.21 -12.15
C CYS A 103 0.79 14.21 -12.59
#